data_AF-A0A1F2XRI3-F1
#
_entry.id   AF-A0A1F2XRI3-F1
#
_cell.length_a   1.000
_cell.length_b   1.000
_cell.length_c   1.000
_cell.angle_alpha   90.00
_cell.angle_beta   90.00
_cell.angle_gamma   90.00
#
_symmetry.space_group_name_H-M   'P 1'
#
loop_
_entity.id
_entity.type
_entity.pdbx_description
1 polymer ?
#
loop_
_entity_poly.entity_id
_entity_poly.type
_entity_poly.pdbx_seq_one_letter_code
_entity_poly.pdbx_strand_id
1 'polypeptide(L)' 'MQSQFTVGISVEGKGDRLVVRAEDALIAALKVKAERPEAAITYVRRLNRRGDQRHPPHRLAENRT' A
#
# COMPACT_ATOMS: atom_id res chain seq x y z
N MET A 1 17.07 -1.83 3.98
CA MET A 1 16.26 -2.88 4.66
C MET A 1 14.84 -2.78 4.11
N GLN A 2 14.29 -3.85 3.54
CA GLN A 2 12.92 -3.83 3.05
C GLN A 2 11.93 -3.97 4.21
N SER A 3 10.94 -3.08 4.26
CA SER A 3 9.87 -3.02 5.26
C SER A 3 8.51 -3.21 4.60
N GLN A 4 7.50 -3.55 5.39
CA GLN A 4 6.11 -3.59 4.94
C GLN A 4 5.41 -2.29 5.30
N PHE A 5 4.75 -1.70 4.31
CA PHE A 5 3.97 -0.48 4.45
C PHE A 5 2.53 -0.76 4.08
N THR A 6 1.60 -0.16 4.83
CA THR A 6 0.20 -0.03 4.44
C THR A 6 0.05 1.31 3.72
N VAL A 7 -0.41 1.25 2.48
CA VAL A 7 -0.73 2.41 1.65
C VAL A 7 -2.25 2.52 1.58
N GLY A 8 -2.79 3.62 2.11
CA GLY A 8 -4.19 3.98 1.91
C GLY A 8 -4.37 4.60 0.53
N ILE A 9 -5.38 4.16 -0.20
CA ILE A 9 -5.74 4.71 -1.51
C ILE A 9 -7.23 5.05 -1.58
N SER A 10 -7.59 5.90 -2.53
CA SER A 10 -8.95 6.13 -2.97
C SER A 10 -9.03 6.00 -4.49
N VAL A 11 -9.96 5.18 -4.98
CA VAL A 11 -10.28 5.05 -6.40
C VAL A 11 -11.74 5.41 -6.55
N GLU A 12 -12.04 6.47 -7.31
CA GLU A 12 -13.43 6.94 -7.54
C GLU A 12 -14.23 7.18 -6.24
N GLY A 13 -13.55 7.68 -5.20
CA GLY A 13 -14.17 7.94 -3.89
C GLY A 13 -14.32 6.70 -3.00
N LYS A 14 -13.94 5.51 -3.46
CA LYS A 14 -13.89 4.29 -2.65
C LYS A 14 -12.51 4.12 -2.04
N GLY A 15 -12.46 4.12 -0.70
CA GLY A 15 -11.23 3.89 0.06
C GLY A 15 -10.82 2.42 0.07
N ASP A 16 -9.53 2.16 -0.17
CA ASP A 16 -8.90 0.84 -0.11
C ASP A 16 -7.52 0.96 0.58
N ARG A 17 -6.94 -0.17 1.01
CA ARG A 17 -5.64 -0.24 1.69
C ARG A 17 -4.84 -1.42 1.17
N LEU A 18 -3.61 -1.14 0.74
CA LEU A 18 -2.70 -2.12 0.18
C LEU A 18 -1.46 -2.30 1.06
N VAL A 19 -0.97 -3.53 1.19
CA VAL A 19 0.35 -3.81 1.79
C VAL A 19 1.39 -3.96 0.72
N VAL A 20 2.47 -3.20 0.85
CA VAL A 20 3.58 -3.15 -0.10
C VAL A 20 4.89 -3.37 0.63
N ARG A 21 5.77 -4.19 0.03
CA ARG A 21 7.17 -4.28 0.45
C ARG A 21 8.00 -3.22 -0.26
N ALA A 22 8.66 -2.37 0.51
CA ALA A 22 9.47 -1.28 0.01
C ALA A 22 10.57 -0.91 1.00
N GLU A 23 11.56 -0.18 0.50
CA GLU A 23 12.68 0.36 1.26
C GLU A 23 12.20 1.44 2.24
N ASP A 24 11.28 2.30 1.79
CA ASP A 24 10.67 3.36 2.58
C ASP A 24 9.22 3.66 2.15
N ALA A 25 8.61 4.66 2.79
CA ALA A 25 7.23 5.05 2.54
C ALA A 25 7.01 5.68 1.14
N LEU A 26 7.99 6.41 0.61
CA LEU A 26 7.88 7.04 -0.70
C LEU A 26 7.93 5.97 -1.79
N ILE A 27 8.87 5.03 -1.70
CA ILE A 27 8.95 3.90 -2.63
C ILE A 27 7.67 3.05 -2.57
N ALA A 28 7.09 2.84 -1.38
CA ALA A 28 5.81 2.14 -1.26
C ALA A 28 4.69 2.87 -2.01
N ALA A 29 4.58 4.20 -1.87
CA ALA A 29 3.58 5.01 -2.57
C ALA A 29 3.75 4.93 -4.10
N LEU A 30 5.00 5.06 -4.57
CA LEU A 30 5.33 5.03 -5.99
C LEU A 30 5.02 3.67 -6.62
N LYS A 31 5.28 2.55 -5.92
CA LYS A 31 4.89 1.22 -6.38
C LYS A 31 3.38 1.08 -6.57
N VAL A 32 2.59 1.56 -5.60
CA VAL A 32 1.11 1.55 -5.73
C VAL A 32 0.67 2.43 -6.89
N LYS A 33 1.25 3.61 -7.05
CA LYS A 33 0.89 4.54 -8.13
C LYS A 33 1.28 4.04 -9.51
N ALA A 34 2.38 3.28 -9.61
CA ALA A 34 2.78 2.63 -10.86
C ALA A 34 1.80 1.52 -11.28
N GLU A 35 1.26 0.77 -10.32
CA GLU A 35 0.29 -0.31 -10.59
C GLU A 35 -1.15 0.18 -10.74
N ARG A 36 -1.52 1.25 -10.02
CA ARG A 36 -2.83 1.91 -10.09
C ARG A 36 -2.67 3.42 -10.30
N PRO A 37 -2.35 3.87 -11.53
CA PRO A 37 -2.13 5.27 -11.84
C PRO A 37 -3.33 6.19 -11.51
N GLU A 38 -4.55 5.66 -11.54
CA GLU A 38 -5.80 6.34 -11.20
C GLU A 38 -6.01 6.51 -9.69
N ALA A 39 -5.34 5.72 -8.85
CA ALA A 39 -5.54 5.76 -7.41
C ALA A 39 -4.92 7.00 -6.76
N ALA A 40 -5.69 7.72 -5.95
CA ALA A 40 -5.16 8.77 -5.09
C ALA A 40 -4.56 8.14 -3.83
N ILE A 41 -3.29 8.41 -3.53
CA ILE A 41 -2.66 7.97 -2.27
C ILE A 41 -3.14 8.88 -1.15
N THR A 42 -3.76 8.32 -0.11
CA THR A 42 -4.29 9.10 1.03
C THR A 42 -3.33 9.12 2.22
N TYR A 43 -2.61 8.02 2.46
CA TYR A 43 -1.56 7.95 3.46
C TYR A 43 -0.63 6.76 3.22
N VAL A 44 0.56 6.81 3.82
CA VAL A 44 1.48 5.67 3.90
C VAL A 44 1.95 5.51 5.33
N ARG A 45 1.90 4.30 5.86
CA ARG A 45 2.41 3.99 7.20
C ARG A 45 3.11 2.63 7.21
N ARG A 46 3.96 2.40 8.21
CA ARG A 46 4.46 1.03 8.47
C ARG A 46 3.30 0.10 8.82
N LEU A 47 3.47 -1.17 8.45
CA LEU A 47 2.53 -2.23 8.80
C LEU A 47 2.50 -2.41 10.31
N ASN A 48 1.32 -2.32 10.90
CA ASN A 48 1.07 -2.55 12.31
C ASN A 48 0.51 -3.97 12.46
N ARG A 49 1.40 -4.95 12.69
CA ARG A 49 1.07 -6.39 12.69
C ARG A 49 -0.19 -6.77 13.49
N ARG A 50 -0.43 -6.14 14.66
CA ARG A 50 -1.62 -6.37 15.49
C ARG A 50 -2.88 -5.64 15.02
N GLY A 51 -2.73 -4.45 14.44
CA GLY A 51 -3.85 -3.67 13.90
C GLY A 51 -4.35 -4.24 12.58
N ASP A 52 -3.41 -4.59 11.70
CA ASP A 52 -3.68 -5.10 10.36
C ASP A 52 -4.15 -6.57 10.36
N GLN A 53 -3.83 -7.37 11.38
CA GLN A 53 -4.48 -8.69 11.57
C GLN A 53 -5.98 -8.60 11.86
N ARG A 54 -6.42 -7.52 12.51
CA ARG A 54 -7.84 -7.30 12.82
C ARG A 54 -8.63 -6.76 11.63
N HIS A 55 -7.94 -6.08 10.70
CA HIS A 55 -8.51 -5.58 9.46
C HIS A 55 -7.53 -5.85 8.32
N PRO A 56 -7.56 -7.05 7.73
CA PRO A 56 -6.57 -7.45 6.73
C PRO A 56 -6.63 -6.51 5.51
N PRO A 57 -5.56 -5.73 5.26
CA PRO A 57 -5.44 -4.96 4.03
C PRO A 57 -5.24 -5.90 2.82
N HIS A 58 -5.65 -5.45 1.64
CA HIS A 58 -5.38 -6.18 0.40
C HIS A 58 -3.87 -6.16 0.10
N ARG A 59 -3.36 -7.14 -0.64
CA ARG A 59 -1.96 -7.13 -1.10
C ARG A 59 -1.90 -6.55 -2.50
N LEU A 60 -0.93 -5.66 -2.71
CA LEU A 60 -0.55 -5.22 -4.06
C LEU A 60 0.01 -6.45 -4.81
N ALA A 61 -0.37 -6.66 -6.08
CA ALA A 61 0.10 -7.81 -6.81
C ALA A 61 1.60 -7.66 -7.10
N GLU A 62 2.42 -8.61 -6.67
CA GLU A 62 3.85 -8.57 -6.98
C GLU A 62 4.03 -8.94 -8.46
N ASN A 63 4.01 -7.94 -9.36
CA ASN A 63 4.35 -8.16 -10.76
C ASN A 63 5.82 -8.57 -10.85
N ARG A 64 6.06 -9.88 -10.99
CA ARG A 64 7.34 -10.45 -11.44
C ARG A 64 7.52 -10.06 -12.90
N THR A 65 8.41 -9.11 -13.16
CA THR A 65 9.04 -8.95 -14.48
C THR A 65 10.54 -9.03 -14.28
#